data_AF-A0A7R7CGZ4-F1
#
_entry.id   AF-A0A7R7CGZ4-F1
#
_cell.length_a   1.000
_cell.length_b   1.000
_cell.length_c   1.000
_cell.angle_alpha   90.00
_cell.angle_beta   90.00
_cell.angle_gamma   90.00
#
_symmetry.space_group_name_H-M   'P 1'
#
loop_
_entity.id
_entity.type
_entity.pdbx_description
1 polymer ?
#
loop_
_entity_poly.entity_id
_entity_poly.type
_entity_poly.pdbx_seq_one_letter_code
_entity_poly.pdbx_strand_id
1 'polypeptide(L)'
;MLTAQTIAHAEEFHEPLAAVMLRVEQELAAMAQLVDHNQSLIARLTWAAGAADTAYVKAMQESDLVSQKLAGIADFLRMIAEAVPADFHVETRRATGKLRLDELVGKIGAGNGDKARGGKHEAGDFDLF
;
A
#
# COMPACT_ATOMS: atom_id res chain seq x y z
N MET A 1 44.35 -7.23 -11.44
CA MET A 1 43.99 -5.86 -11.90
C MET A 1 43.29 -6.04 -13.24
N LEU A 2 42.01 -5.75 -13.48
CA LEU A 2 41.08 -4.77 -12.91
C LEU A 2 39.63 -5.23 -13.27
N THR A 3 39.19 -6.42 -12.84
CA THR A 3 37.82 -6.94 -13.08
C THR A 3 36.97 -7.00 -11.80
N ALA A 4 37.52 -6.57 -10.67
CA ALA A 4 36.85 -6.57 -9.37
C ALA A 4 35.93 -5.34 -9.14
N GLN A 5 35.87 -4.37 -10.07
CA GLN A 5 35.25 -3.06 -9.80
C GLN A 5 34.01 -2.72 -10.64
N THR A 6 33.68 -3.49 -11.68
CA THR A 6 32.48 -3.22 -12.50
C THR A 6 31.28 -4.10 -12.11
N ILE A 7 31.48 -5.22 -11.41
CA ILE A 7 30.40 -6.05 -10.84
C ILE A 7 30.16 -5.69 -9.36
N ALA A 8 30.32 -4.41 -9.02
CA ALA A 8 29.59 -3.78 -7.92
C ALA A 8 28.17 -3.38 -8.39
N HIS A 9 27.60 -4.15 -9.33
CA HIS A 9 26.36 -3.81 -10.02
C HIS A 9 25.17 -4.22 -9.15
N ALA A 10 24.65 -3.19 -8.47
CA ALA A 10 23.51 -3.18 -7.55
C ALA A 10 23.85 -3.70 -6.15
N GLU A 11 24.33 -2.81 -5.29
CA GLU A 11 24.16 -2.93 -3.83
C GLU A 11 22.79 -3.57 -3.54
N GLU A 12 22.75 -4.74 -2.90
CA GLU A 12 21.48 -5.36 -2.53
C GLU A 12 20.78 -4.39 -1.56
N PHE A 13 19.67 -3.81 -2.00
CA PHE A 13 18.91 -2.84 -1.25
C PHE A 13 18.13 -3.60 -0.19
N HIS A 14 18.81 -3.79 0.93
CA HIS A 14 18.24 -4.36 2.14
C HIS A 14 17.70 -3.23 3.01
N GLU A 15 16.42 -3.29 3.33
CA GLU A 15 15.77 -2.34 4.22
C GLU A 15 15.22 -3.06 5.46
N PRO A 16 15.07 -2.36 6.60
CA PRO A 16 14.54 -2.97 7.82
C PRO A 16 13.17 -3.59 7.59
N LEU A 17 13.01 -4.87 7.95
CA LEU A 17 11.77 -5.62 7.73
C LEU A 17 10.56 -4.94 8.38
N ALA A 18 10.74 -4.41 9.60
CA ALA A 18 9.71 -3.65 10.30
C ALA A 18 9.24 -2.42 9.50
N ALA A 19 10.15 -1.69 8.84
CA ALA A 19 9.80 -0.53 8.03
C ALA A 19 8.97 -0.93 6.80
N VAL A 20 9.31 -2.05 6.15
CA VAL A 20 8.53 -2.60 5.04
C VAL A 20 7.13 -3.01 5.49
N MET A 21 7.03 -3.72 6.61
CA MET A 21 5.76 -4.14 7.18
C MET A 21 4.86 -2.94 7.51
N LEU A 22 5.40 -1.87 8.08
CA LEU A 22 4.65 -0.65 8.37
C LEU A 22 4.16 0.06 7.10
N ARG A 23 4.93 0.08 6.01
CA ARG A 23 4.43 0.65 4.73
C ARG A 23 3.29 -0.18 4.14
N VAL A 24 3.40 -1.51 4.19
CA VAL A 24 2.32 -2.41 3.73
C VAL A 24 1.08 -2.27 4.62
N GLU A 25 1.27 -2.16 5.93
CA GLU A 25 0.21 -1.91 6.91
C GLU A 25 -0.55 -0.62 6.61
N GLN A 26 0.16 0.49 6.41
CA GLN A 26 -0.42 1.77 6.06
C GLN A 26 -1.28 1.68 4.79
N GLU A 27 -0.80 0.97 3.76
CA GLU A 27 -1.58 0.77 2.54
C GLU A 27 -2.84 -0.05 2.75
N LEU A 28 -2.77 -1.11 3.56
CA LEU A 28 -3.96 -1.91 3.88
C LEU A 28 -4.97 -1.12 4.73
N ALA A 29 -4.50 -0.31 5.68
CA ALA A 29 -5.34 0.58 6.47
C ALA A 29 -6.02 1.63 5.58
N ALA A 30 -5.29 2.23 4.64
CA ALA A 30 -5.84 3.18 3.67
C ALA A 30 -6.90 2.52 2.77
N MET A 31 -6.66 1.28 2.30
CA MET A 31 -7.65 0.52 1.52
C MET A 31 -8.90 0.21 2.35
N ALA A 32 -8.77 -0.14 3.63
CA ALA A 32 -9.91 -0.37 4.51
C ALA A 32 -10.81 0.87 4.61
N GLN A 33 -10.21 2.05 4.82
CA GLN A 33 -10.92 3.33 4.87
C GLN A 33 -11.61 3.65 3.54
N LEU A 34 -10.94 3.39 2.41
CA LEU A 34 -11.51 3.64 1.09
C LEU A 34 -12.72 2.73 0.81
N VAL A 35 -12.64 1.44 1.18
CA VAL A 35 -13.76 0.49 1.02
C VAL A 35 -14.94 0.91 1.89
N ASP A 36 -14.71 1.24 3.17
CA ASP A 36 -15.75 1.70 4.10
C ASP A 36 -16.44 2.99 3.61
N HIS A 37 -15.64 3.95 3.14
CA HIS A 37 -16.16 5.19 2.56
C HIS A 37 -17.01 4.94 1.32
N ASN A 38 -16.51 4.14 0.37
CA ASN A 38 -17.24 3.81 -0.86
C ASN A 38 -18.54 3.08 -0.56
N GLN A 39 -18.52 2.12 0.37
CA GLN A 39 -19.73 1.42 0.80
C GLN A 39 -20.74 2.38 1.42
N SER A 40 -20.30 3.29 2.30
CA SER A 40 -21.17 4.29 2.92
C SER A 40 -21.86 5.18 1.88
N LEU A 41 -21.13 5.59 0.82
CA LEU A 41 -21.69 6.35 -0.30
C LEU A 41 -22.70 5.52 -1.11
N ILE A 42 -22.34 4.29 -1.47
CA ILE A 42 -23.22 3.38 -2.24
C ILE A 42 -24.51 3.14 -1.46
N ALA A 43 -24.40 2.80 -0.17
CA ALA A 43 -25.54 2.59 0.71
C ALA A 43 -26.44 3.82 0.72
N ARG A 44 -25.88 5.01 0.94
CA ARG A 44 -26.65 6.27 0.95
C ARG A 44 -27.43 6.53 -0.34
N LEU A 45 -26.87 6.18 -1.49
CA LEU A 45 -27.51 6.40 -2.81
C LEU A 45 -28.54 5.33 -3.17
N THR A 46 -28.41 4.11 -2.64
CA THR A 46 -29.17 2.94 -3.11
C THR A 46 -30.13 2.37 -2.06
N TRP A 47 -29.99 2.77 -0.79
CA TRP A 47 -30.75 2.20 0.33
C TRP A 47 -32.26 2.20 0.12
N ALA A 48 -32.82 3.33 -0.31
CA ALA A 48 -34.27 3.46 -0.49
C ALA A 48 -34.84 2.46 -1.52
N ALA A 49 -34.04 2.05 -2.51
CA ALA A 49 -34.45 1.09 -3.53
C ALA A 49 -34.09 -0.36 -3.16
N GLY A 50 -33.01 -0.57 -2.39
CA GLY A 50 -32.43 -1.89 -2.12
C GLY A 50 -32.69 -2.47 -0.73
N ALA A 51 -33.13 -1.68 0.26
CA ALA A 51 -33.15 -2.12 1.67
C ALA A 51 -34.07 -3.32 1.96
N ALA A 52 -35.11 -3.53 1.15
CA ALA A 52 -36.00 -4.68 1.26
C ALA A 52 -35.47 -5.93 0.52
N ASP A 53 -34.43 -5.79 -0.31
CA ASP A 53 -33.80 -6.88 -1.03
C ASP A 53 -32.68 -7.50 -0.20
N THR A 54 -32.87 -8.76 0.20
CA THR A 54 -31.89 -9.55 0.94
C THR A 54 -30.55 -9.66 0.21
N ALA A 55 -30.55 -9.73 -1.13
CA ALA A 55 -29.32 -9.82 -1.91
C ALA A 55 -28.51 -8.50 -1.80
N TYR A 56 -29.20 -7.37 -1.82
CA TYR A 56 -28.59 -6.05 -1.61
C TYR A 56 -27.99 -5.93 -0.21
N VAL A 57 -28.75 -6.26 0.83
CA VAL A 57 -28.26 -6.18 2.22
C VAL A 57 -27.05 -7.09 2.42
N LYS A 58 -27.08 -8.30 1.87
CA LYS A 58 -25.95 -9.23 1.90
C LYS A 58 -24.71 -8.65 1.21
N ALA A 59 -24.87 -8.06 0.02
CA ALA A 59 -23.74 -7.44 -0.69
C ALA A 59 -23.12 -6.28 0.12
N MET A 60 -23.92 -5.48 0.82
CA MET A 60 -23.41 -4.42 1.72
C MET A 60 -22.63 -5.01 2.91
N GLN A 61 -23.12 -6.09 3.52
CA GLN A 61 -22.41 -6.79 4.60
C GLN A 61 -21.11 -7.46 4.12
N GLU A 62 -21.10 -8.02 2.92
CA GLU A 62 -19.89 -8.61 2.33
C GLU A 62 -18.83 -7.53 2.06
N SER A 63 -19.23 -6.33 1.63
CA SER A 63 -18.33 -5.17 1.49
C SER A 63 -17.76 -4.71 2.83
N ASP A 64 -18.59 -4.63 3.88
CA ASP A 64 -18.16 -4.26 5.23
C ASP A 64 -17.17 -5.29 5.79
N LEU A 65 -17.43 -6.57 5.54
CA LEU A 65 -16.51 -7.64 5.93
C LEU A 65 -15.14 -7.49 5.24
N VAL A 66 -15.08 -6.97 4.00
CA VAL A 66 -13.81 -6.71 3.32
C VAL A 66 -13.04 -5.57 4.00
N SER A 67 -13.69 -4.45 4.34
CA SER A 67 -13.01 -3.34 5.04
C SER A 67 -12.47 -3.80 6.40
N GLN A 68 -13.24 -4.56 7.16
CA GLN A 68 -12.82 -5.12 8.45
C GLN A 68 -11.65 -6.09 8.33
N LYS A 69 -11.63 -6.95 7.29
CA LYS A 69 -10.51 -7.85 7.03
C LYS A 69 -9.23 -7.09 6.69
N LEU A 70 -9.31 -6.05 5.87
CA LEU A 70 -8.17 -5.20 5.54
C LEU A 70 -7.60 -4.53 6.78
N ALA A 71 -8.46 -3.92 7.61
CA ALA A 71 -8.06 -3.31 8.87
C ALA A 71 -7.41 -4.32 9.84
N GLY A 72 -8.00 -5.51 9.98
CA GLY A 72 -7.45 -6.56 10.83
C GLY A 72 -6.07 -7.07 10.38
N ILE A 73 -5.84 -7.19 9.06
CA ILE A 73 -4.52 -7.57 8.53
C ILE A 73 -3.50 -6.44 8.73
N ALA A 74 -3.91 -5.19 8.57
CA ALA A 74 -3.06 -4.03 8.84
C ALA A 74 -2.60 -4.04 10.32
N ASP A 75 -3.53 -4.14 11.28
CA ASP A 75 -3.19 -4.22 12.70
C ASP A 75 -2.28 -5.41 13.04
N PHE A 76 -2.52 -6.56 12.40
CA PHE A 76 -1.65 -7.72 12.56
C PHE A 76 -0.22 -7.45 12.08
N LEU A 77 -0.05 -6.82 10.92
CA LEU A 77 1.28 -6.44 10.41
C LEU A 77 1.97 -5.42 11.33
N ARG A 78 1.22 -4.46 11.88
CA ARG A 78 1.75 -3.50 12.86
C ARG A 78 2.30 -4.20 14.10
N MET A 79 1.54 -5.13 14.67
CA MET A 79 1.98 -5.92 15.84
C MET A 79 3.22 -6.76 15.53
N ILE A 80 3.32 -7.34 14.33
CA ILE A 80 4.55 -8.04 13.93
C ILE A 80 5.71 -7.06 13.80
N ALA A 81 5.52 -5.91 13.15
CA ALA A 81 6.57 -4.92 12.98
C ALA A 81 7.13 -4.40 14.30
N GLU A 82 6.27 -4.25 15.32
CA GLU A 82 6.66 -3.89 16.69
C GLU A 82 7.47 -4.98 17.40
N ALA A 83 7.27 -6.25 17.04
CA ALA A 83 7.95 -7.40 17.65
C ALA A 83 9.20 -7.86 16.89
N VAL A 84 9.42 -7.38 15.66
CA VAL A 84 10.55 -7.78 14.81
C VAL A 84 11.86 -7.18 15.34
N PRO A 85 12.93 -7.98 15.50
CA PRO A 85 14.26 -7.47 15.84
C PRO A 85 14.78 -6.45 14.82
N ALA A 86 15.45 -5.40 15.31
CA ALA A 86 15.91 -4.28 14.47
C ALA A 86 17.00 -4.66 13.44
N ASP A 87 17.67 -5.80 13.62
CA ASP A 87 18.69 -6.34 12.72
C ASP A 87 18.10 -7.11 11.54
N PHE A 88 16.79 -7.37 11.50
CA PHE A 88 16.15 -8.07 10.40
C PHE A 88 15.95 -7.15 9.19
N HIS A 89 16.52 -7.55 8.05
CA HIS A 89 16.44 -6.83 6.80
C HIS A 89 15.90 -7.70 5.67
N VAL A 90 15.31 -7.07 4.65
CA VAL A 90 14.75 -7.76 3.49
C VAL A 90 15.04 -6.99 2.20
N GLU A 91 15.30 -7.72 1.11
CA GLU A 91 15.44 -7.18 -0.24
C GLU A 91 14.06 -7.12 -0.92
N THR A 92 13.59 -5.90 -1.22
CA THR A 92 12.20 -5.68 -1.69
C THR A 92 12.09 -5.34 -3.17
N ARG A 93 13.17 -5.10 -3.93
CA ARG A 93 13.07 -4.69 -5.34
C ARG A 93 12.34 -5.72 -6.20
N ARG A 94 12.64 -7.02 -6.01
CA ARG A 94 11.99 -8.08 -6.80
C ARG A 94 10.49 -8.18 -6.53
N ALA A 95 10.07 -7.91 -5.30
CA ALA A 95 8.65 -7.88 -4.93
C ALA A 95 7.98 -6.62 -5.48
N THR A 96 8.62 -5.46 -5.29
CA THR A 96 8.15 -4.15 -5.75
C THR A 96 8.02 -4.10 -7.28
N GLY A 97 8.98 -4.65 -8.02
CA GLY A 97 8.95 -4.69 -9.49
C GLY A 97 7.85 -5.57 -10.09
N LYS A 98 7.10 -6.31 -9.27
CA LYS A 98 5.88 -7.03 -9.69
C LYS A 98 4.60 -6.22 -9.49
N LEU A 99 4.67 -5.10 -8.76
CA LEU A 99 3.55 -4.18 -8.62
C LEU A 99 3.35 -3.44 -9.96
N ARG A 100 2.09 -3.25 -10.34
CA ARG A 100 1.72 -2.63 -11.62
C ARG A 100 1.18 -1.21 -11.48
N LEU A 101 0.88 -0.79 -10.26
CA LEU A 101 0.35 0.54 -9.97
C LEU A 101 1.51 1.40 -9.46
N ASP A 102 1.86 2.45 -10.21
CA ASP A 102 2.99 3.32 -9.88
C ASP A 102 2.83 3.98 -8.51
N GLU A 103 1.60 4.34 -8.14
CA GLU A 103 1.29 4.86 -6.82
C GLU A 103 1.59 3.82 -5.72
N LEU A 104 1.23 2.55 -5.94
CA LEU A 104 1.49 1.47 -4.98
C LEU A 104 2.99 1.15 -4.88
N VAL A 105 3.71 1.25 -6.00
CA VAL A 105 5.17 1.19 -6.02
C VAL A 105 5.77 2.32 -5.18
N GLY A 106 5.25 3.55 -5.29
CA GLY A 106 5.72 4.68 -4.51
C GLY A 106 5.47 4.56 -3.00
N LYS A 107 4.35 3.94 -2.61
CA LYS A 107 3.97 3.81 -1.20
C LYS A 107 4.60 2.60 -0.50
N ILE A 108 4.67 1.44 -1.19
CA ILE A 108 5.24 0.20 -0.61
C ILE A 108 6.72 0.05 -0.94
N GLY A 109 7.10 0.37 -2.17
CA GLY A 109 8.45 0.19 -2.67
C GLY A 109 9.47 1.00 -1.89
N ALA A 110 10.69 0.44 -1.83
CA ALA A 110 11.92 1.01 -1.27
C ALA A 110 11.78 2.49 -0.87
N GLY A 111 11.73 2.76 0.44
CA GLY A 111 11.70 4.13 0.96
C GLY A 111 12.81 4.92 0.30
N ASN A 112 12.44 5.93 -0.51
CA ASN A 112 13.30 6.66 -1.43
C ASN A 112 14.62 7.10 -0.78
N GLY A 113 15.64 6.25 -0.89
CA GLY A 113 16.96 6.49 -0.34
C GLY A 113 17.85 7.37 -1.21
N ASP A 114 17.46 7.74 -2.44
CA ASP A 114 18.39 8.51 -3.29
C ASP A 114 17.84 9.44 -4.38
N LYS A 115 16.52 9.65 -4.59
CA LYS A 115 16.04 10.61 -5.62
C LYS A 115 14.78 11.41 -5.27
N ALA A 116 14.79 12.10 -4.13
CA ALA A 116 13.95 13.28 -3.91
C ALA A 116 14.81 14.54 -3.68
N ARG A 117 15.88 14.71 -4.46
CA ARG A 117 16.50 16.03 -4.68
C ARG A 117 15.81 16.69 -5.87
N GLY A 118 14.98 17.69 -5.59
CA GLY A 118 14.74 18.81 -6.49
C GLY A 118 13.81 18.57 -7.68
N GLY A 119 12.55 18.26 -7.41
CA GLY A 119 11.46 18.49 -8.35
C GLY A 119 10.41 19.37 -7.67
N LYS A 120 10.59 20.69 -7.76
CA LYS A 120 9.57 21.66 -7.36
C LYS A 120 8.38 21.44 -8.30
N HIS A 121 7.43 20.59 -7.92
CA HIS A 121 6.14 20.54 -8.60
C HIS A 121 5.42 21.86 -8.30
N GLU A 122 5.63 22.84 -9.17
CA GLU A 122 4.70 23.97 -9.27
C GLU A 122 3.34 23.38 -9.65
N ALA A 123 2.36 23.60 -8.79
CA ALA A 123 0.97 23.35 -9.08
C ALA A 123 0.59 24.19 -10.31
N GLY A 124 0.45 23.55 -11.47
CA GLY A 124 0.16 24.28 -12.70
C GLY A 124 0.25 23.53 -14.02
N ASP A 125 0.65 22.25 -14.04
CA ASP A 125 0.73 21.52 -15.30
C ASP A 125 -0.45 20.53 -15.44
N PHE A 126 -1.57 21.06 -15.90
CA PHE A 126 -2.63 20.26 -16.51
C PHE A 126 -2.30 20.13 -17.99
N ASP A 127 -1.78 18.97 -18.40
CA ASP A 127 -1.65 18.66 -19.82
C ASP A 127 -2.99 18.11 -20.32
N LEU A 128 -3.73 18.95 -21.05
CA LEU A 128 -5.00 18.60 -21.68
C LEU A 128 -4.74 17.96 -23.04
N PHE A 129 -4.74 16.62 -23.08
CA PHE A 129 -5.02 15.87 -24.31
C PHE A 129 -5.89 14.65 -24.01
#